data_AF-A0A936BBR6-F1
#
_entry.id   AF-A0A936BBR6-F1
#
_cell.length_a   1.000
_cell.length_b   1.000
_cell.length_c   1.000
_cell.angle_alpha   90.00
_cell.angle_beta   90.00
_cell.angle_gamma   90.00
#
_symmetry.space_group_name_H-M   'P 1'
#
loop_
_entity.id
_entity.type
_entity.pdbx_description
1 polymer ?
#
loop_
_entity_poly.entity_id
_entity_poly.type
_entity_poly.pdbx_seq_one_letter_code
_entity_poly.pdbx_strand_id
1 'polypeptide(L)'
;MAFFAPAIPPILTALGEAIAAAAPWIVGGTVVVGGAAVVADQMSKAEEEAKAKDKAGTTTDDCATCKNPCAHLACGAPGSKYRGGAHGCMTGTPSTKGDGLDSHHMPADSVSSLNREAGPAIQMDPRDHRMTNSYGRSPATNGTLAAQRQMITSGNFIAAQAIDVAEVMAKFPGKYDAAIAQMEAYTACLKKNGLI
;
A
#
# COMPACT_ATOMS: atom_id res chain seq x y z
N MET A 1 -38.98 41.75 -41.96
CA MET A 1 -39.57 40.67 -41.16
C MET A 1 -38.71 40.51 -39.92
N ALA A 2 -39.25 40.90 -38.77
CA ALA A 2 -38.65 40.68 -37.46
C ALA A 2 -39.21 39.36 -36.92
N PHE A 3 -38.36 38.49 -36.38
CA PHE A 3 -38.80 37.43 -35.48
C PHE A 3 -37.85 37.31 -34.29
N PHE A 4 -38.49 37.34 -33.13
CA PHE A 4 -37.96 37.31 -31.78
C PHE A 4 -37.25 36.00 -31.45
N ALA A 5 -36.18 36.10 -30.67
CA ALA A 5 -35.63 35.00 -29.88
C ALA A 5 -36.46 34.75 -28.62
N PRO A 6 -36.50 33.51 -28.12
CA PRO A 6 -36.66 33.25 -26.69
C PRO A 6 -35.35 32.75 -26.06
N ALA A 7 -34.97 33.39 -24.95
CA ALA A 7 -33.91 32.98 -24.05
C ALA A 7 -34.42 31.90 -23.07
N ILE A 8 -33.65 30.82 -22.87
CA ILE A 8 -33.80 29.87 -21.75
C ILE A 8 -32.39 29.52 -21.23
N PRO A 9 -32.15 29.56 -19.90
CA PRO A 9 -30.81 29.63 -19.29
C PRO A 9 -30.06 28.28 -19.16
N PRO A 10 -28.73 28.33 -18.86
CA PRO A 10 -27.87 27.16 -18.80
C PRO A 10 -27.86 26.50 -17.41
N ILE A 11 -27.95 25.16 -17.36
CA ILE A 11 -27.65 24.38 -16.15
C ILE A 11 -26.55 23.37 -16.47
N LEU A 12 -25.39 23.67 -15.91
CA LEU A 12 -24.38 22.81 -15.28
C LEU A 12 -24.05 21.41 -15.86
N THR A 13 -22.83 21.38 -16.38
CA THR A 13 -21.81 20.32 -16.45
C THR A 13 -21.94 19.05 -15.59
N ALA A 14 -21.53 17.97 -16.27
CA ALA A 14 -20.68 16.86 -15.81
C ALA A 14 -21.31 15.76 -14.95
N LEU A 15 -21.49 14.60 -15.57
CA LEU A 15 -21.39 13.29 -14.94
C LEU A 15 -20.68 12.35 -15.93
N GLY A 16 -19.38 12.18 -15.70
CA GLY A 16 -18.65 11.03 -16.21
C GLY A 16 -18.99 9.83 -15.34
N GLU A 17 -19.58 8.80 -15.93
CA GLU A 17 -19.85 7.53 -15.29
C GLU A 17 -18.54 6.75 -15.16
N ALA A 18 -18.03 6.63 -13.94
CA ALA A 18 -17.15 5.53 -13.56
C ALA A 18 -17.94 4.61 -12.64
N ILE A 19 -18.46 3.53 -13.23
CA ILE A 19 -18.97 2.37 -12.52
C ILE A 19 -17.77 1.62 -11.93
N ALA A 20 -17.76 1.40 -10.61
CA ALA A 20 -17.36 0.12 -10.02
C ALA A 20 -17.53 0.14 -8.48
N ALA A 21 -18.61 -0.51 -8.05
CA ALA A 21 -18.69 -1.36 -6.85
C ALA A 21 -17.97 -0.88 -5.56
N ALA A 22 -18.70 -0.13 -4.73
CA ALA A 22 -18.49 -0.18 -3.29
C ALA A 22 -19.49 -1.18 -2.70
N ALA A 23 -19.03 -2.41 -2.44
CA ALA A 23 -19.72 -3.30 -1.52
C ALA A 23 -19.58 -2.71 -0.10
N PRO A 24 -20.65 -2.63 0.71
CA PRO A 24 -20.58 -2.01 2.02
C PRO A 24 -19.90 -2.95 3.02
N TRP A 25 -18.68 -2.61 3.44
CA TRP A 25 -18.05 -3.23 4.61
C TRP A 25 -18.50 -2.45 5.84
N ILE A 26 -19.44 -3.06 6.56
CA ILE A 26 -19.95 -2.59 7.85
C ILE A 26 -18.83 -2.76 8.88
N VAL A 27 -18.35 -1.64 9.44
CA VAL A 27 -17.69 -1.62 10.74
C VAL A 27 -18.64 -0.89 11.69
N GLY A 28 -19.10 -1.60 12.72
CA GLY A 28 -19.58 -1.03 13.97
C GLY A 28 -20.60 0.11 13.90
N GLY A 29 -21.88 -0.25 13.71
CA GLY A 29 -23.00 0.41 14.38
C GLY A 29 -23.19 1.92 14.22
N THR A 30 -23.51 2.41 13.01
CA THR A 30 -24.66 3.32 12.75
C THR A 30 -24.77 3.55 11.23
N VAL A 31 -25.95 3.32 10.65
CA VAL A 31 -26.22 3.69 9.25
C VAL A 31 -26.43 5.21 9.21
N VAL A 32 -25.46 5.94 8.67
CA VAL A 32 -25.67 7.36 8.33
C VAL A 32 -25.97 7.43 6.84
N VAL A 33 -27.26 7.57 6.53
CA VAL A 33 -27.72 8.04 5.21
C VAL A 33 -27.39 9.54 5.14
N GLY A 34 -26.32 9.90 4.44
CA GLY A 34 -25.89 11.30 4.32
C GLY A 34 -25.08 11.53 3.05
N GLY A 35 -25.52 12.46 2.22
CA GLY A 35 -24.90 12.80 0.93
C GLY A 35 -23.45 13.26 1.02
N ALA A 36 -22.82 13.42 -0.15
CA ALA A 36 -21.38 13.65 -0.40
C ALA A 36 -20.64 14.60 0.58
N ALA A 37 -21.33 15.54 1.22
CA ALA A 37 -20.75 16.43 2.22
C ALA A 37 -20.35 15.73 3.54
N VAL A 38 -21.06 14.68 3.97
CA VAL A 38 -20.75 13.97 5.22
C VAL A 38 -19.49 13.12 5.08
N VAL A 39 -19.21 12.60 3.88
CA VAL A 39 -18.00 11.80 3.60
C VAL A 39 -16.73 12.67 3.67
N ALA A 40 -16.80 13.93 3.25
CA ALA A 40 -15.68 14.87 3.34
C ALA A 40 -15.35 15.26 4.80
N ASP A 41 -16.36 15.43 5.67
CA ASP A 41 -16.16 15.74 7.09
C ASP A 41 -15.55 14.57 7.88
N GLN A 42 -15.88 13.32 7.50
CA GLN A 42 -15.29 12.12 8.11
C GLN A 42 -13.83 11.91 7.67
N MET A 43 -13.49 12.25 6.43
CA MET A 43 -12.12 12.17 5.92
C MET A 43 -11.21 13.25 6.55
N SER A 44 -11.72 14.47 6.77
CA SER A 44 -10.94 15.53 7.41
C SER A 44 -10.68 15.27 8.90
N LYS A 45 -11.64 14.69 9.62
CA LYS A 45 -11.43 14.23 11.00
C LYS A 45 -10.49 13.02 11.09
N ALA A 46 -10.55 12.09 10.14
CA ALA A 46 -9.59 10.99 10.07
C ALA A 46 -8.16 11.48 9.79
N GLU A 47 -7.99 12.53 8.97
CA GLU A 47 -6.70 13.20 8.77
C GLU A 47 -6.23 13.98 10.01
N GLU A 48 -7.14 14.60 10.76
CA GLU A 48 -6.77 15.31 12.00
C GLU A 48 -6.37 14.35 13.13
N GLU A 49 -7.08 13.22 13.26
CA GLU A 49 -6.73 12.16 14.21
C GLU A 49 -5.46 11.40 13.82
N ALA A 50 -5.14 11.30 12.52
CA ALA A 50 -3.84 10.82 12.05
C ALA A 50 -2.71 11.79 12.45
N LYS A 51 -2.90 13.09 12.28
CA LYS A 51 -1.94 14.14 12.69
C LYS A 51 -1.77 14.26 14.21
N ALA A 52 -2.81 13.97 14.99
CA ALA A 52 -2.75 13.98 16.45
C ALA A 52 -2.00 12.75 17.01
N LYS A 53 -2.03 11.60 16.31
CA LYS A 53 -1.32 10.37 16.71
C LYS A 53 0.17 10.37 16.36
N ASP A 54 0.61 11.17 15.40
CA ASP A 54 2.04 11.39 15.11
C ASP A 54 2.81 12.02 16.30
N LYS A 55 2.11 12.68 17.23
CA LYS A 55 2.70 13.28 18.44
C LYS A 55 2.82 12.34 19.63
N ALA A 56 2.35 11.10 19.53
CA ALA A 56 2.40 10.13 20.63
C ALA A 56 2.98 8.80 20.15
N GLY A 57 4.29 8.79 19.85
CA GLY A 57 5.03 7.56 19.61
C GLY A 57 6.08 7.62 18.50
N THR A 58 6.85 8.71 18.41
CA THR A 58 8.00 8.77 17.50
C THR A 58 9.28 8.59 18.30
N THR A 59 9.78 7.37 18.41
CA THR A 59 11.22 7.16 18.64
C THR A 59 11.87 7.16 17.27
N THR A 60 12.31 8.36 16.86
CA THR A 60 13.23 8.65 15.75
C THR A 60 14.64 8.09 15.99
N ASP A 61 14.76 6.86 16.47
CA ASP A 61 16.07 6.26 16.75
C ASP A 61 16.32 5.11 15.77
N ASP A 62 16.64 5.51 14.53
CA ASP A 62 17.79 5.01 13.74
C ASP A 62 17.69 5.40 12.26
N CYS A 63 17.76 6.71 11.99
CA CYS A 63 18.28 7.21 10.72
C CYS A 63 18.86 8.61 10.95
N ALA A 64 19.82 8.71 11.88
CA ALA A 64 20.58 9.92 12.15
C ALA A 64 21.52 10.34 10.99
N THR A 65 21.34 9.78 9.78
CA THR A 65 22.14 10.18 8.60
C THR A 65 21.47 9.97 7.23
N CYS A 66 20.19 9.62 7.11
CA CYS A 66 19.59 9.37 5.79
C CYS A 66 18.50 10.38 5.43
N LYS A 67 18.82 11.21 4.43
CA LYS A 67 17.88 11.93 3.57
C LYS A 67 17.04 10.93 2.74
N ASN A 68 16.33 9.98 3.37
CA ASN A 68 15.41 9.10 2.65
C ASN A 68 14.03 9.76 2.62
N PRO A 69 13.56 10.26 1.46
CA PRO A 69 12.28 10.96 1.36
C PRO A 69 11.07 10.07 1.73
N CYS A 70 11.26 8.75 1.77
CA CYS A 70 10.22 7.77 2.02
C CYS A 70 10.27 7.15 3.43
N ALA A 71 11.13 7.65 4.32
CA ALA A 71 11.29 7.11 5.68
C ALA A 71 9.96 7.10 6.47
N HIS A 72 9.13 8.13 6.28
CA HIS A 72 7.81 8.25 6.94
C HIS A 72 6.81 7.14 6.56
N LEU A 73 7.03 6.42 5.45
CA LEU A 73 6.21 5.29 5.01
C LEU A 73 6.87 3.93 5.27
N ALA A 74 8.16 3.93 5.64
CA ALA A 74 8.97 2.71 5.67
C ALA A 74 8.47 1.71 6.72
N CYS A 75 7.92 2.17 7.85
CA CYS A 75 7.52 1.28 8.93
C CYS A 75 6.01 0.98 9.00
N GLY A 76 5.25 1.39 7.98
CA GLY A 76 3.80 1.22 7.94
C GLY A 76 3.07 1.99 9.05
N ALA A 77 1.74 1.97 9.01
CA ALA A 77 0.94 2.61 10.05
C ALA A 77 0.87 1.72 11.31
N PRO A 78 1.23 2.25 12.50
CA PRO A 78 1.14 1.50 13.74
C PRO A 78 -0.31 1.11 14.06
N GLY A 79 -0.50 -0.03 14.74
CA GLY A 79 -1.81 -0.52 15.18
C GLY A 79 -2.57 -1.42 14.20
N SER A 80 -2.08 -1.57 12.96
CA SER A 80 -2.54 -2.64 12.06
C SER A 80 -1.98 -4.01 12.48
N LYS A 81 -2.74 -5.09 12.26
CA LYS A 81 -2.29 -6.47 12.59
C LYS A 81 -1.05 -6.88 11.79
N TYR A 82 -1.02 -6.49 10.51
CA TYR A 82 0.12 -6.66 9.62
C TYR A 82 0.46 -5.30 9.04
N ARG A 83 1.74 -4.97 9.00
CA ARG A 83 2.26 -3.73 8.42
C ARG A 83 2.87 -3.97 7.05
N GLY A 84 2.99 -2.93 6.24
CA GLY A 84 3.79 -2.93 5.01
C GLY A 84 4.66 -1.70 4.90
N GLY A 85 5.74 -1.82 4.12
CA GLY A 85 6.75 -0.77 3.98
C GLY A 85 8.11 -1.36 3.59
N ALA A 86 9.18 -0.89 4.19
CA ALA A 86 10.53 -1.40 4.01
C ALA A 86 10.78 -2.67 4.84
N HIS A 87 11.48 -3.66 4.28
CA HIS A 87 11.81 -4.90 4.96
C HIS A 87 12.43 -4.70 6.35
N GLY A 88 13.38 -3.76 6.48
CA GLY A 88 14.07 -3.51 7.74
C GLY A 88 13.13 -3.08 8.86
N CYS A 89 12.03 -2.40 8.54
CA CYS A 89 11.02 -2.07 9.55
C CYS A 89 10.14 -3.27 9.94
N MET A 90 9.90 -4.21 9.02
CA MET A 90 8.98 -5.32 9.26
C MET A 90 9.49 -6.30 10.33
N THR A 91 10.80 -6.33 10.60
CA THR A 91 11.42 -7.21 11.62
C THR A 91 12.45 -6.51 12.53
N GLY A 92 12.84 -5.28 12.23
CA GLY A 92 13.97 -4.60 12.88
C GLY A 92 13.63 -3.54 13.93
N THR A 93 12.36 -3.15 14.07
CA THR A 93 11.96 -2.10 15.03
C THR A 93 11.65 -2.68 16.42
N PRO A 94 11.66 -1.87 17.50
CA PRO A 94 11.17 -2.32 18.81
C PRO A 94 9.73 -2.86 18.78
N SER A 95 8.90 -2.40 17.84
CA SER A 95 7.50 -2.81 17.72
C SER A 95 7.27 -4.05 16.84
N THR A 96 8.29 -4.51 16.11
CA THR A 96 8.18 -5.65 15.19
C THR A 96 9.17 -6.78 15.54
N LYS A 97 10.21 -6.48 16.31
CA LYS A 97 11.16 -7.49 16.78
C LYS A 97 10.47 -8.45 17.75
N GLY A 98 10.37 -9.72 17.35
CA GLY A 98 9.81 -10.79 18.19
C GLY A 98 8.28 -10.84 18.20
N ASP A 99 7.61 -10.17 17.25
CA ASP A 99 6.15 -10.25 17.09
C ASP A 99 5.67 -11.60 16.50
N GLY A 100 6.61 -12.45 16.07
CA GLY A 100 6.35 -13.77 15.50
C GLY A 100 5.91 -13.74 14.04
N LEU A 101 6.02 -12.59 13.37
CA LEU A 101 5.69 -12.40 11.96
C LEU A 101 6.95 -12.49 11.08
N ASP A 102 6.76 -12.97 9.86
CA ASP A 102 7.78 -12.92 8.81
C ASP A 102 7.64 -11.63 8.00
N SER A 103 8.72 -11.23 7.33
CA SER A 103 8.72 -10.17 6.33
C SER A 103 8.83 -10.76 4.93
N HIS A 104 7.80 -10.53 4.11
CA HIS A 104 7.70 -11.02 2.75
C HIS A 104 8.06 -9.91 1.76
N HIS A 105 9.21 -10.01 1.10
CA HIS A 105 9.67 -9.07 0.07
C HIS A 105 8.81 -9.16 -1.19
N MET A 106 8.41 -8.00 -1.73
CA MET A 106 7.61 -7.90 -2.96
C MET A 106 8.07 -6.66 -3.77
N PRO A 107 8.86 -6.82 -4.86
CA PRO A 107 9.34 -8.09 -5.43
C PRO A 107 10.38 -8.77 -4.53
N ALA A 108 10.69 -10.04 -4.82
CA ALA A 108 11.64 -10.81 -4.03
C ALA A 108 13.04 -10.17 -3.99
N ASP A 109 13.67 -10.15 -2.81
CA ASP A 109 14.98 -9.54 -2.54
C ASP A 109 16.08 -10.01 -3.52
N SER A 110 16.13 -11.32 -3.79
CA SER A 110 17.15 -11.94 -4.66
C SER A 110 17.19 -11.44 -6.11
N VAL A 111 16.16 -10.71 -6.54
CA VAL A 111 16.06 -10.13 -7.89
C VAL A 111 15.85 -8.61 -7.87
N SER A 112 15.72 -8.02 -6.68
CA SER A 112 15.59 -6.58 -6.50
C SER A 112 16.92 -5.87 -6.70
N SER A 113 16.88 -4.65 -7.25
CA SER A 113 18.04 -3.76 -7.34
C SER A 113 18.25 -2.92 -6.07
N LEU A 114 17.30 -2.98 -5.12
CA LEU A 114 17.38 -2.25 -3.86
C LEU A 114 18.27 -2.97 -2.85
N ASN A 115 18.80 -2.21 -1.89
CA ASN A 115 19.31 -2.82 -0.66
C ASN A 115 18.18 -3.61 0.01
N ARG A 116 18.49 -4.82 0.49
CA ARG A 116 17.56 -5.72 1.16
C ARG A 116 16.67 -5.05 2.19
N GLU A 117 17.23 -4.19 3.04
CA GLU A 117 16.49 -3.52 4.12
C GLU A 117 15.53 -2.43 3.61
N ALA A 118 15.80 -1.88 2.42
CA ALA A 118 14.98 -0.88 1.75
C ALA A 118 13.98 -1.51 0.75
N GLY A 119 14.05 -2.82 0.52
CA GLY A 119 13.11 -3.52 -0.34
C GLY A 119 11.68 -3.44 0.21
N PRO A 120 10.65 -3.17 -0.62
CA PRO A 120 9.27 -3.22 -0.18
C PRO A 120 8.88 -4.61 0.30
N ALA A 121 8.14 -4.67 1.40
CA ALA A 121 7.70 -5.90 2.04
C ALA A 121 6.41 -5.70 2.83
N ILE A 122 5.76 -6.82 3.15
CA ILE A 122 4.66 -6.89 4.11
C ILE A 122 4.99 -7.85 5.25
N GLN A 123 4.44 -7.60 6.44
CA GLN A 123 4.38 -8.59 7.50
C GLN A 123 3.38 -9.69 7.14
N MET A 124 3.77 -10.93 7.40
CA MET A 124 2.97 -12.10 7.08
C MET A 124 3.08 -13.15 8.18
N ASP A 125 2.04 -13.97 8.36
CA ASP A 125 2.18 -15.13 9.25
C ASP A 125 3.20 -16.10 8.65
N PRO A 126 4.12 -16.70 9.43
CA PRO A 126 5.13 -17.60 8.89
C PRO A 126 4.55 -18.80 8.13
N ARG A 127 3.34 -19.25 8.48
CA ARG A 127 2.63 -20.34 7.78
C ARG A 127 2.18 -19.91 6.38
N ASP A 128 1.70 -18.68 6.25
CA ASP A 128 1.21 -18.13 4.99
C ASP A 128 2.38 -17.76 4.10
N HIS A 129 3.45 -17.20 4.69
CA HIS A 129 4.68 -16.91 3.97
C HIS A 129 5.24 -18.16 3.28
N ARG A 130 5.25 -19.31 3.96
CA ARG A 130 5.63 -20.62 3.41
C ARG A 130 4.83 -21.08 2.18
N MET A 131 3.64 -20.52 1.96
CA MET A 131 2.77 -20.89 0.84
C MET A 131 2.94 -19.96 -0.37
N THR A 132 3.71 -18.88 -0.24
CA THR A 132 4.02 -17.97 -1.35
C THR A 132 5.05 -18.59 -2.30
N ASN A 133 4.98 -18.27 -3.59
CA ASN A 133 5.83 -18.86 -4.61
C ASN A 133 7.28 -18.38 -4.48
N SER A 134 7.48 -17.15 -3.98
CA SER A 134 8.78 -16.58 -3.70
C SER A 134 9.40 -17.08 -2.37
N TYR A 135 8.72 -17.96 -1.63
CA TYR A 135 9.28 -18.59 -0.42
C TYR A 135 10.23 -19.76 -0.74
N GLY A 136 11.41 -19.72 -0.13
CA GLY A 136 12.38 -20.82 -0.19
C GLY A 136 12.93 -21.05 -1.60
N ARG A 137 13.32 -22.29 -1.90
CA ARG A 137 13.90 -22.66 -3.20
C ARG A 137 13.07 -23.76 -3.84
N SER A 138 12.21 -23.39 -4.80
CA SER A 138 11.39 -24.33 -5.56
C SER A 138 11.37 -23.99 -7.06
N PRO A 139 10.95 -24.91 -7.96
CA PRO A 139 10.73 -24.57 -9.37
C PRO A 139 9.71 -23.45 -9.60
N ALA A 140 8.64 -23.39 -8.80
CA ALA A 140 7.66 -22.30 -8.84
C ALA A 140 8.29 -20.95 -8.47
N THR A 141 9.23 -20.97 -7.52
CA THR A 141 10.06 -19.81 -7.18
C THR A 141 10.89 -19.37 -8.40
N ASN A 142 11.53 -20.28 -9.12
CA ASN A 142 12.35 -19.93 -10.29
C ASN A 142 11.54 -19.22 -11.39
N GLY A 143 10.32 -19.68 -11.69
CA GLY A 143 9.45 -19.04 -12.68
C GLY A 143 9.04 -17.62 -12.28
N THR A 144 8.63 -17.45 -11.01
CA THR A 144 8.27 -16.16 -10.42
C THR A 144 9.46 -15.20 -10.46
N LEU A 145 10.63 -15.63 -9.98
CA LEU A 145 11.86 -14.84 -9.95
C LEU A 145 12.36 -14.47 -11.36
N ALA A 146 12.18 -15.35 -12.36
CA ALA A 146 12.53 -15.06 -13.74
C ALA A 146 11.67 -13.92 -14.32
N ALA A 147 10.35 -13.99 -14.11
CA ALA A 147 9.43 -12.94 -14.54
C ALA A 147 9.73 -11.60 -13.85
N GLN A 148 9.95 -11.62 -12.54
CA GLN A 148 10.34 -10.42 -11.77
C GLN A 148 11.66 -9.82 -12.27
N ARG A 149 12.69 -10.65 -12.45
CA ARG A 149 14.00 -10.20 -12.96
C ARG A 149 13.86 -9.54 -14.34
N GLN A 150 13.06 -10.11 -15.24
CA GLN A 150 12.82 -9.52 -16.56
C GLN A 150 12.16 -8.14 -16.44
N MET A 151 11.12 -8.02 -15.62
CA MET A 151 10.40 -6.76 -15.43
C MET A 151 11.29 -5.68 -14.80
N ILE A 152 12.03 -6.02 -13.74
CA ILE A 152 12.97 -5.09 -13.08
C ILE A 152 14.06 -4.63 -14.05
N THR A 153 14.64 -5.54 -14.84
CA THR A 153 15.66 -5.20 -15.86
C THR A 153 15.12 -4.24 -16.91
N SER A 154 13.82 -4.33 -17.23
CA SER A 154 13.14 -3.40 -18.16
C SER A 154 12.68 -2.09 -17.53
N GLY A 155 13.01 -1.81 -16.27
CA GLY A 155 12.57 -0.61 -15.54
C GLY A 155 11.13 -0.68 -15.03
N ASN A 156 10.54 -1.88 -14.97
CA ASN A 156 9.16 -2.09 -14.54
C ASN A 156 9.07 -2.76 -13.17
N PHE A 157 9.59 -2.07 -12.14
CA PHE A 157 9.58 -2.54 -10.76
C PHE A 157 8.15 -2.81 -10.24
N ILE A 158 7.20 -1.93 -10.59
CA ILE A 158 5.80 -2.06 -10.15
C ILE A 158 5.14 -3.32 -10.71
N ALA A 159 5.40 -3.67 -11.98
CA ALA A 159 4.88 -4.92 -12.52
C ALA A 159 5.51 -6.15 -11.84
N ALA A 160 6.81 -6.09 -11.50
CA ALA A 160 7.46 -7.16 -10.75
C ALA A 160 6.85 -7.35 -9.35
N GLN A 161 6.55 -6.25 -8.65
CA GLN A 161 5.83 -6.27 -7.37
C GLN A 161 4.42 -6.84 -7.51
N ALA A 162 3.70 -6.46 -8.57
CA ALA A 162 2.32 -6.90 -8.79
C ALA A 162 2.16 -8.42 -8.93
N ILE A 163 3.22 -9.14 -9.33
CA ILE A 163 3.23 -10.61 -9.37
C ILE A 163 2.98 -11.19 -7.97
N ASP A 164 3.74 -10.75 -6.96
CA ASP A 164 3.55 -11.23 -5.59
C ASP A 164 2.24 -10.70 -5.00
N VAL A 165 1.84 -9.45 -5.30
CA VAL A 165 0.58 -8.86 -4.79
C VAL A 165 -0.63 -9.68 -5.24
N ALA A 166 -0.71 -9.98 -6.53
CA ALA A 166 -1.79 -10.78 -7.08
C ALA A 166 -1.82 -12.19 -6.45
N GLU A 167 -0.66 -12.78 -6.21
CA GLU A 167 -0.57 -14.09 -5.56
C GLU A 167 -1.07 -14.05 -4.11
N VAL A 168 -0.59 -13.09 -3.31
CA VAL A 168 -0.97 -12.93 -1.90
C VAL A 168 -2.47 -12.68 -1.79
N MET A 169 -3.04 -11.79 -2.62
CA MET A 169 -4.48 -11.52 -2.64
C MET A 169 -5.31 -12.75 -3.04
N ALA A 170 -4.81 -13.57 -3.98
CA ALA A 170 -5.50 -14.78 -4.41
C ALA A 170 -5.47 -15.89 -3.34
N LYS A 171 -4.34 -16.07 -2.64
CA LYS A 171 -4.19 -17.10 -1.59
C LYS A 171 -4.85 -16.69 -0.27
N PHE A 172 -4.82 -15.40 0.06
CA PHE A 172 -5.20 -14.87 1.37
C PHE A 172 -6.14 -13.66 1.24
N PRO A 173 -7.32 -13.83 0.63
CA PRO A 173 -8.20 -12.71 0.30
C PRO A 173 -8.55 -11.89 1.55
N GLY A 174 -8.31 -10.58 1.51
CA GLY A 174 -8.62 -9.64 2.58
C GLY A 174 -7.65 -9.63 3.76
N LYS A 175 -6.79 -10.64 3.89
CA LYS A 175 -5.96 -10.83 5.10
C LYS A 175 -4.83 -9.82 5.20
N TYR A 176 -4.22 -9.47 4.06
CA TYR A 176 -3.03 -8.63 3.98
C TYR A 176 -3.26 -7.28 3.27
N ASP A 177 -4.49 -6.97 2.89
CA ASP A 177 -4.85 -5.79 2.08
C ASP A 177 -4.31 -4.47 2.66
N ALA A 178 -4.44 -4.28 3.98
CA ALA A 178 -3.93 -3.08 4.65
C ALA A 178 -2.40 -3.00 4.61
N ALA A 179 -1.70 -4.12 4.76
CA ALA A 179 -0.24 -4.18 4.66
C ALA A 179 0.22 -3.95 3.21
N ILE A 180 -0.47 -4.55 2.24
CA ILE A 180 -0.22 -4.34 0.80
C ILE A 180 -0.37 -2.86 0.45
N ALA A 181 -1.45 -2.21 0.88
CA ALA A 181 -1.66 -0.79 0.63
C ALA A 181 -0.55 0.10 1.22
N GLN A 182 -0.07 -0.21 2.43
CA GLN A 182 1.06 0.50 3.04
C GLN A 182 2.36 0.31 2.26
N MET A 183 2.64 -0.93 1.84
CA MET A 183 3.81 -1.27 1.02
C MET A 183 3.76 -0.58 -0.36
N GLU A 184 2.60 -0.55 -1.01
CA GLU A 184 2.40 0.13 -2.29
C GLU A 184 2.58 1.65 -2.13
N ALA A 185 2.12 2.25 -1.03
CA ALA A 185 2.38 3.66 -0.74
C ALA A 185 3.88 3.95 -0.58
N TYR A 186 4.61 3.09 0.15
CA TYR A 186 6.07 3.18 0.25
C TYR A 186 6.74 3.05 -1.13
N THR A 187 6.33 2.07 -1.94
CA THR A 187 6.85 1.83 -3.28
C THR A 187 6.57 3.01 -4.23
N ALA A 188 5.37 3.58 -4.17
CA ALA A 188 5.02 4.78 -4.93
C ALA A 188 5.92 5.98 -4.57
N CYS A 189 6.27 6.13 -3.29
CA CYS A 189 7.24 7.13 -2.86
C CYS A 189 8.64 6.86 -3.45
N LEU A 190 9.13 5.62 -3.41
CA LEU A 190 10.42 5.26 -3.99
C LEU A 190 10.48 5.63 -5.48
N LYS A 191 9.44 5.26 -6.24
CA LYS A 191 9.33 5.57 -7.67
C LYS A 191 9.31 7.08 -7.93
N LYS A 192 8.51 7.83 -7.15
CA LYS A 192 8.41 9.29 -7.27
C LYS A 192 9.76 9.99 -7.07
N ASN A 193 10.64 9.41 -6.25
CA ASN A 193 11.96 9.95 -5.95
C ASN A 193 13.09 9.33 -6.80
N GLY A 194 12.76 8.54 -7.83
CA GLY A 194 13.74 7.92 -8.73
C GLY A 194 14.65 6.90 -8.06
N LEU A 195 14.18 6.27 -6.97
CA LEU A 195 14.90 5.21 -6.26
C LEU A 195 14.63 3.82 -6.84
N ILE A 196 13.58 3.70 -7.65
CA ILE A 196 13.17 2.53 -8.46
C ILE A 196 12.53 2.98 -9.77
#